data_AF-A0A3D2BSH7-F1
#
_entry.id   AF-A0A3D2BSH7-F1
#
_cell.length_a   1.000
_cell.length_b   1.000
_cell.length_c   1.000
_cell.angle_alpha   90.00
_cell.angle_beta   90.00
_cell.angle_gamma   90.00
#
_symmetry.space_group_name_H-M   'P 1'
#
loop_
_entity.id
_entity.type
_entity.pdbx_description
1 polymer ?
#
loop_
_entity_poly.entity_id
_entity_poly.type
_entity_poly.pdbx_seq_one_letter_code
_entity_poly.pdbx_strand_id
1 'polypeptide(L)' 'QVAEILVAGSVIAMKADWTKPDPVVTAYLKSYGRFGIPFNVVYGPTAPRGVPLPEILTESAVLAAFEQAGGKKALARR' A
#
# COMPACT_ATOMS: atom_id res chain seq x y z
N GLN A 1 -15.38 -2.56 3.49
CA GLN A 1 -14.74 -1.74 4.53
C GLN A 1 -13.50 -0.99 4.03
N VAL A 2 -12.62 -1.63 3.24
CA VAL A 2 -11.39 -0.98 2.73
C VAL A 2 -11.67 0.34 1.98
N ALA A 3 -12.66 0.34 1.07
CA ALA A 3 -13.00 1.54 0.30
C ALA A 3 -13.40 2.74 1.20
N GLU A 4 -14.13 2.49 2.29
CA GLU A 4 -14.55 3.53 3.25
C GLU A 4 -13.33 4.16 3.93
N ILE A 5 -12.34 3.34 4.32
CA ILE A 5 -11.09 3.81 4.94
C ILE A 5 -10.29 4.68 3.97
N LEU A 6 -10.21 4.29 2.70
CA LEU A 6 -9.49 5.05 1.67
C LEU A 6 -10.09 6.45 1.45
N VAL A 7 -11.42 6.59 1.56
CA VAL A 7 -12.10 7.88 1.36
C VAL A 7 -12.28 8.70 2.63
N ALA A 8 -12.03 8.13 3.82
CA ALA A 8 -12.19 8.80 5.11
C ALA A 8 -11.18 9.94 5.40
N GLY A 9 -10.28 10.26 4.46
CA GLY A 9 -9.33 11.37 4.54
C GLY A 9 -8.08 11.12 5.39
N SER A 10 -7.88 9.87 5.83
CA SER A 10 -6.72 9.46 6.66
C SER A 10 -5.68 8.66 5.88
N VAL A 11 -5.95 8.39 4.60
CA VAL A 11 -5.07 7.67 3.67
C VAL A 11 -4.86 8.55 2.46
N ILE A 12 -3.62 8.59 1.97
CA ILE A 12 -3.27 9.21 0.68
C ILE A 12 -3.03 8.06 -0.31
N ALA A 13 -3.88 7.95 -1.32
CA ALA A 13 -3.70 6.96 -2.38
C ALA A 13 -2.65 7.46 -3.37
N MET A 14 -1.67 6.60 -3.69
CA MET A 14 -0.65 6.87 -4.70
C MET A 14 -0.72 5.79 -5.77
N LYS A 15 -0.60 6.19 -7.04
CA LYS A 15 -0.56 5.27 -8.18
C LYS A 15 0.69 5.54 -9.02
N ALA A 16 1.47 4.50 -9.25
CA ALA A 16 2.49 4.47 -10.28
C ALA A 16 1.93 3.69 -11.48
N ASP A 17 1.84 4.34 -12.64
CA ASP A 17 1.45 3.67 -13.88
C ASP A 17 2.68 3.11 -14.57
N TRP A 18 2.74 1.78 -14.72
CA TRP A 18 3.83 1.07 -15.37
C TRP A 18 3.38 0.36 -16.65
N THR A 19 2.38 0.91 -17.34
CA THR A 19 1.96 0.43 -18.67
C THR A 19 3.06 0.61 -19.72
N LYS A 20 3.95 1.60 -19.51
CA LYS A 20 5.20 1.76 -20.26
C LYS A 20 6.38 1.60 -19.29
N PRO A 21 7.53 1.06 -19.76
CA PRO A 21 8.72 0.96 -18.91
C PRO A 21 9.11 2.33 -18.35
N ASP A 22 9.11 2.43 -17.03
CA ASP A 22 9.58 3.61 -16.30
C ASP A 22 10.78 3.21 -15.41
N PRO A 23 11.95 3.88 -15.53
CA PRO A 23 13.15 3.53 -14.78
C PRO A 23 13.02 3.81 -13.27
N VAL A 24 12.23 4.82 -12.86
CA VAL A 24 11.97 5.14 -11.46
C VAL A 24 11.11 4.07 -10.82
N VAL A 25 10.03 3.67 -11.50
CA VAL A 25 9.17 2.56 -11.03
C VAL A 25 9.96 1.25 -10.98
N THR A 26 10.80 0.98 -11.98
CA THR A 26 11.65 -0.20 -12.02
C THR A 26 12.64 -0.24 -10.85
N ALA A 27 13.31 0.88 -10.54
CA ALA A 27 14.23 0.97 -9.42
C ALA A 27 13.53 0.74 -8.07
N TYR A 28 12.33 1.30 -7.92
CA TYR A 28 11.50 1.11 -6.74
C TYR A 28 11.08 -0.36 -6.56
N LEU A 29 10.57 -1.02 -7.61
CA LEU A 29 10.23 -2.46 -7.55
C LEU A 29 11.45 -3.31 -7.18
N LYS A 30 12.63 -3.01 -7.77
CA LYS A 30 13.89 -3.70 -7.45
C LYS A 30 14.29 -3.56 -5.98
N SER A 31 14.03 -2.41 -5.34
CA SER A 31 14.32 -2.22 -3.92
C SER A 31 13.50 -3.15 -3.01
N TYR A 32 12.36 -3.64 -3.50
CA TYR A 32 11.53 -4.66 -2.85
C TYR A 32 11.80 -6.09 -3.36
N GLY A 33 12.84 -6.29 -4.18
CA GLY A 33 13.15 -7.58 -4.81
C GLY A 33 12.09 -8.03 -5.83
N ARG A 34 11.32 -7.09 -6.39
CA ARG A 34 10.24 -7.35 -7.34
C ARG A 34 10.64 -6.92 -8.75
N PHE A 35 10.15 -7.64 -9.74
CA PHE A 35 10.44 -7.41 -11.16
C PHE A 35 9.19 -7.09 -12.00
N GLY A 36 8.02 -7.00 -11.37
CA GLY A 36 6.76 -6.78 -12.07
C GLY A 36 5.65 -6.22 -11.20
N ILE A 37 4.51 -5.97 -11.84
CA ILE A 37 3.25 -5.52 -11.25
C ILE A 37 2.23 -6.68 -11.30
N PRO A 38 1.19 -6.70 -10.44
CA PRO A 38 0.83 -5.70 -9.44
C PRO A 38 1.78 -5.69 -8.23
N PHE A 39 2.06 -4.50 -7.70
CA PHE A 39 2.76 -4.33 -6.43
C PHE A 39 2.05 -3.26 -5.61
N ASN A 40 1.67 -3.61 -4.39
CA ASN A 40 1.01 -2.71 -3.45
C ASN A 40 1.78 -2.72 -2.13
N VAL A 41 1.84 -1.56 -1.49
CA VAL A 41 2.53 -1.38 -0.21
C VAL A 41 1.83 -0.29 0.59
N VAL A 42 1.66 -0.53 1.88
CA VAL A 42 1.09 0.44 2.81
C VAL A 42 2.20 1.08 3.62
N TYR A 43 2.25 2.41 3.62
CA TYR A 43 3.17 3.19 4.45
C TYR A 43 2.45 3.83 5.61
N GLY A 44 3.15 4.05 6.71
CA GLY A 44 2.63 4.82 7.83
C GLY A 44 3.65 5.00 8.95
N PRO A 45 3.29 5.73 10.03
CA PRO A 45 4.24 6.13 11.07
C PRO A 45 4.96 4.96 11.76
N THR A 46 4.32 3.79 11.85
CA THR A 46 4.92 2.58 12.44
C THR A 46 5.55 1.65 11.40
N ALA A 47 5.40 1.96 10.11
CA ALA A 47 5.99 1.22 9.00
C ALA A 47 6.59 2.17 7.94
N PRO A 48 7.65 2.94 8.27
CA PRO A 48 8.26 3.90 7.34
C PRO A 48 8.93 3.23 6.13
N ARG A 49 9.31 1.95 6.26
CA ARG A 49 9.83 1.13 5.13
C ARG A 49 8.72 0.43 4.32
N GLY A 50 7.46 0.65 4.70
CA GLY A 50 6.29 0.06 4.06
C GLY A 50 6.01 -1.37 4.50
N VAL A 51 4.75 -1.76 4.34
CA VAL A 51 4.23 -3.13 4.49
C VAL A 51 3.82 -3.63 3.10
N PRO A 52 4.66 -4.41 2.41
CA PRO A 52 4.31 -4.98 1.12
C PRO A 52 3.12 -5.91 1.24
N LEU A 53 2.18 -5.80 0.30
CA LEU A 53 1.00 -6.65 0.25
C LEU A 53 1.20 -7.84 -0.69
N PRO A 54 0.44 -8.94 -0.51
CA PRO A 54 0.35 -10.01 -1.50
C PRO A 54 -0.13 -9.50 -2.86
N GLU A 55 0.23 -10.21 -3.93
CA GLU A 55 -0.21 -9.86 -5.29
C GLU A 55 -1.72 -10.01 -5.46
N ILE A 56 -2.30 -11.05 -4.85
CA ILE A 56 -3.75 -11.21 -4.73
C ILE A 56 -4.20 -10.52 -3.46
N LEU A 57 -4.88 -9.39 -3.62
CA LEU A 57 -5.38 -8.61 -2.50
C LEU A 57 -6.62 -9.27 -1.89
N THR A 58 -6.59 -9.41 -0.57
CA THR A 58 -7.78 -9.70 0.23
C THR A 58 -8.06 -8.51 1.14
N GLU A 59 -9.33 -8.32 1.52
CA GLU A 59 -9.72 -7.30 2.48
C GLU A 59 -8.94 -7.46 3.80
N SER A 60 -8.78 -8.69 4.28
CA SER A 60 -8.02 -8.99 5.50
C SER A 60 -6.55 -8.57 5.41
N ALA A 61 -5.87 -8.83 4.29
CA ALA A 61 -4.47 -8.46 4.12
C ALA A 61 -4.27 -6.94 4.12
N VAL A 62 -5.19 -6.21 3.48
CA VAL A 62 -5.14 -4.74 3.44
C VAL A 62 -5.41 -4.14 4.82
N LEU A 63 -6.42 -4.65 5.54
CA LEU A 63 -6.74 -4.18 6.89
C LEU A 63 -5.59 -4.44 7.88
N ALA A 64 -4.99 -5.63 7.82
CA ALA A 64 -3.83 -5.97 8.64
C ALA A 64 -2.63 -5.04 8.36
N ALA A 65 -2.39 -4.71 7.09
CA ALA A 65 -1.34 -3.77 6.71
C ALA A 65 -1.61 -2.34 7.24
N PHE A 66 -2.86 -1.86 7.21
CA PHE A 66 -3.21 -0.58 7.84
C PHE A 66 -2.97 -0.59 9.35
N GLU A 67 -3.27 -1.69 10.04
CA GLU A 67 -3.00 -1.85 11.47
C GLU A 67 -1.51 -1.79 11.75
N GLN A 68 -0.71 -2.56 11.01
CA GLN A 68 0.74 -2.60 11.13
C GLN A 68 1.41 -1.25 10.80
N ALA A 69 0.84 -0.48 9.86
CA ALA A 69 1.33 0.84 9.47
C ALA A 69 0.88 1.97 10.42
N GLY A 70 0.10 1.66 11.46
CA GLY A 70 -0.28 2.63 12.48
C GLY A 70 -1.49 3.46 12.09
N GLY A 71 -2.32 2.93 11.19
CA GLY A 71 -3.57 3.51 10.72
C GLY A 71 -4.68 3.57 11.77
N LYS A 72 -4.37 3.70 13.07
CA LYS A 72 -5.38 3.75 14.15
C LYS A 72 -6.46 4.81 13.91
N LYS A 73 -6.12 5.97 13.34
CA LYS A 73 -7.09 7.00 12.93
C LYS A 73 -7.97 6.56 11.76
N ALA A 74 -7.38 5.88 10.78
CA ALA A 74 -8.08 5.33 9.62
C ALA A 74 -9.05 4.21 10.01
N LEU A 75 -8.65 3.46 11.03
CA LEU A 75 -9.32 2.30 11.57
C LEU A 75 -10.21 2.60 12.78
N ALA A 76 -10.24 3.82 13.30
CA ALA A 76 -11.14 4.22 14.38
C ALA A 76 -12.46 4.83 13.87
N ARG A 77 -12.56 5.03 12.55
CA ARG A 77 -13.77 5.55 11.88
C ARG A 77 -14.63 4.44 11.24
N ARG A 78 -14.36 3.18 11.61
CA ARG A 78 -15.14 2.00 11.22
C ARG A 78 -16.20 1.69 12.27
#